data_AF-A0A2S9XTU3-F1
#
_entry.id   AF-A0A2S9XTU3-F1
#
_cell.length_a   1.000
_cell.length_b   1.000
_cell.length_c   1.000
_cell.angle_alpha   90.00
_cell.angle_beta   90.00
_cell.angle_gamma   90.00
#
_symmetry.space_group_name_H-M   'P 1'
#
loop_
_entity.id
_entity.type
_entity.pdbx_description
1 polymer ?
#
loop_
_entity_poly.entity_id
_entity_poly.type
_entity_poly.pdbx_seq_one_letter_code
_entity_poly.pdbx_strand_id
1 'polypeptide(L)'
;MFAHPNGAARWGQHDVAGSVWEWTLDFHDPDWYAGAGNDCQDCGNVSGNGARVLRGGSWNYNVVSLRNAKRFPGSAAAYWLGAGIRCARN
;
A
#
# COMPACT_ATOMS: atom_id res chain seq x y z
N MET A 1 -1.12 4.47 -20.17
CA MET A 1 -1.49 4.86 -18.80
C MET A 1 -1.01 6.28 -18.61
N PHE A 2 -1.92 7.24 -18.44
CA PHE A 2 -1.60 8.67 -18.46
C PHE A 2 -1.48 9.19 -17.03
N ALA A 3 -0.26 9.47 -16.58
CA ALA A 3 -0.02 10.14 -15.31
C ALA A 3 -0.31 11.64 -15.45
N HIS A 4 -1.08 12.22 -14.54
CA HIS A 4 -1.34 13.66 -14.54
C HIS A 4 -0.10 14.40 -14.00
N PRO A 5 0.40 15.47 -14.66
CA PRO A 5 1.61 16.19 -14.23
C PRO A 5 1.51 16.69 -12.78
N ASN A 6 0.33 17.16 -12.38
CA ASN A 6 0.05 17.64 -11.01
C ASN A 6 -0.21 16.50 -10.00
N GLY A 7 -0.22 15.23 -10.44
CA GLY A 7 -0.47 14.06 -9.59
C GLY A 7 0.82 13.36 -9.13
N ALA A 8 1.99 13.95 -9.39
CA ALA A 8 3.25 13.43 -8.92
C ALA A 8 3.37 13.54 -7.39
N ALA A 9 3.82 12.47 -6.75
CA ALA A 9 4.19 12.47 -5.35
C ALA A 9 5.46 13.30 -5.11
N ARG A 10 5.82 13.47 -3.83
CA ARG A 10 6.95 14.30 -3.40
C ARG A 10 8.26 14.06 -4.16
N TRP A 11 8.52 12.84 -4.64
CA TRP A 11 9.75 12.50 -5.34
C TRP A 11 9.51 12.08 -6.80
N GLY A 12 8.47 12.62 -7.44
CA GLY A 12 8.19 12.36 -8.85
C GLY A 12 7.53 11.00 -9.13
N GLN A 13 7.14 10.24 -8.11
CA GLN A 13 6.39 9.01 -8.33
C GLN A 13 4.99 9.32 -8.82
N HIS A 14 4.57 8.67 -9.90
CA HIS A 14 3.21 8.77 -10.41
C HIS A 14 2.36 7.59 -9.95
N ASP A 15 1.04 7.80 -9.97
CA ASP A 15 0.03 6.79 -9.68
C ASP A 15 0.17 6.15 -8.29
N VAL A 16 0.62 6.93 -7.29
CA VAL A 16 0.72 6.47 -5.88
C VAL A 16 -0.63 6.52 -5.13
N ALA A 17 -1.63 7.19 -5.71
CA ALA A 17 -2.96 7.38 -5.14
C ALA A 17 -4.02 7.16 -6.23
N GLY A 18 -4.31 5.89 -6.54
CA GLY A 18 -5.27 5.48 -7.54
C GLY A 18 -4.68 4.52 -8.58
N SER A 19 -5.41 4.32 -9.67
CA SER A 19 -5.16 3.25 -10.64
C SER A 19 -5.30 1.85 -10.05
N VAL A 20 -4.27 1.32 -9.40
CA VAL A 20 -4.28 -0.03 -8.81
C VAL A 20 -3.67 -0.01 -7.42
N TRP A 21 -4.20 -0.86 -6.55
CA TRP A 21 -3.56 -1.15 -5.28
C TRP A 21 -2.20 -1.78 -5.54
N GLU A 22 -1.20 -1.41 -4.74
CA GLU A 22 0.14 -1.98 -4.83
C GLU A 22 0.41 -2.87 -3.63
N TRP A 23 0.81 -4.12 -3.88
CA TRP A 23 1.24 -5.04 -2.83
C TRP A 23 2.52 -4.56 -2.15
N THR A 24 2.55 -4.64 -0.82
CA THR A 24 3.75 -4.39 -0.02
C THR A 24 4.23 -5.65 0.67
N LEU A 25 5.49 -5.63 1.11
CA LEU A 25 6.08 -6.76 1.83
C LEU A 25 5.36 -7.04 3.16
N ASP A 26 4.81 -6.03 3.83
CA ASP A 26 4.27 -6.14 5.17
C ASP A 26 3.01 -7.02 5.27
N PHE A 27 2.92 -7.78 6.35
CA PHE A 27 1.66 -8.33 6.85
C PHE A 27 0.78 -7.23 7.43
N HIS A 28 -0.53 -7.42 7.31
CA HIS A 28 -1.51 -6.48 7.84
C HIS A 28 -1.74 -6.73 9.33
N ASP A 29 -1.43 -5.71 10.12
CA ASP A 29 -1.74 -5.62 11.54
C ASP A 29 -2.22 -4.18 11.82
N PRO A 30 -3.44 -3.99 12.36
CA PRO A 30 -3.98 -2.66 12.65
C PRO A 30 -3.19 -1.93 13.75
N ASP A 31 -2.51 -2.64 14.63
CA ASP A 31 -1.87 -2.10 15.84
C ASP A 31 -0.35 -1.94 15.69
N TRP A 32 0.28 -2.61 14.70
CA TRP A 32 1.75 -2.60 14.53
C TRP A 32 2.39 -1.21 14.46
N TYR A 33 1.67 -0.24 13.87
CA TYR A 33 2.15 1.15 13.70
C TYR A 33 1.40 2.14 14.58
N ALA A 34 0.70 1.67 15.61
CA ALA A 34 -0.04 2.51 16.55
C ALA A 34 0.58 2.43 17.96
N GLY A 35 0.46 3.52 18.74
CA GLY A 35 0.79 3.54 20.16
C GLY A 35 2.23 3.12 20.50
N ALA A 36 2.36 2.05 21.31
CA ALA A 36 3.63 1.44 21.73
C ALA A 36 4.15 0.36 20.76
N GLY A 37 3.69 0.37 19.50
CA GLY A 37 4.19 -0.49 18.42
C GLY A 37 5.66 -0.22 18.07
N ASN A 38 6.14 -0.80 16.96
CA ASN A 38 7.55 -0.78 16.56
C ASN A 38 8.12 0.66 16.58
N ASP A 39 9.23 0.87 17.29
CA ASP A 39 9.97 2.13 17.44
C ASP A 39 10.67 2.60 16.15
N CYS A 40 10.50 1.81 15.09
CA CYS A 40 10.66 2.16 13.69
C CYS A 40 12.12 2.29 13.24
N GLN A 41 13.04 1.51 13.83
CA GLN A 41 14.38 1.33 13.26
C GLN A 41 14.39 0.32 12.09
N ASP A 42 13.63 -0.77 12.23
CA ASP A 42 13.23 -1.69 11.15
C ASP A 42 11.74 -2.01 11.32
N CYS A 43 10.90 -1.18 10.71
CA CYS A 43 9.46 -1.19 10.92
C CYS A 43 8.70 -2.22 10.07
N GLY A 44 9.40 -3.00 9.25
CA GLY A 44 8.75 -3.96 8.37
C GLY A 44 8.05 -5.06 9.16
N ASN A 45 6.73 -5.20 9.01
CA ASN A 45 6.01 -6.33 9.59
C ASN A 45 6.16 -7.56 8.68
N VAL A 46 7.32 -8.21 8.71
CA VAL A 46 7.69 -9.27 7.75
C VAL A 46 7.54 -10.69 8.30
N SER A 47 7.38 -10.84 9.62
CA SER A 47 7.30 -12.12 10.32
C SER A 47 5.87 -12.54 10.71
N GLY A 48 4.86 -11.75 10.33
CA GLY A 48 3.45 -12.05 10.60
C GLY A 48 2.89 -13.26 9.82
N ASN A 49 1.58 -13.42 9.91
CA ASN A 49 0.81 -14.41 9.16
C ASN A 49 -0.50 -13.80 8.66
N GLY A 50 -1.02 -14.28 7.54
CA GLY A 50 -2.31 -13.89 6.99
C GLY A 50 -2.23 -12.85 5.88
N ALA A 51 -3.12 -11.85 5.92
CA ALA A 51 -3.27 -10.86 4.87
C ALA A 51 -2.01 -9.99 4.73
N ARG A 52 -1.65 -9.67 3.49
CA ARG A 52 -0.60 -8.68 3.18
C ARG A 52 -1.23 -7.30 3.00
N VAL A 53 -0.42 -6.28 3.13
CA VAL A 53 -0.88 -4.90 2.99
C VAL A 53 -0.91 -4.49 1.50
N LEU A 54 -2.00 -3.84 1.11
CA LEU A 54 -2.18 -3.14 -0.16
C LEU A 54 -2.22 -1.62 0.09
N ARG A 55 -1.58 -0.84 -0.78
CA ARG A 55 -1.44 0.63 -0.67
C ARG A 55 -1.84 1.35 -1.97
N GLY A 56 -2.15 2.65 -1.85
CA GLY A 56 -2.42 3.54 -2.99
C GLY A 56 -3.86 3.57 -3.51
N GLY A 57 -4.65 2.51 -3.30
CA GLY A 57 -6.03 2.45 -3.79
C GLY A 57 -6.13 2.07 -5.27
N SER A 58 -7.34 1.80 -5.74
CA SER A 58 -7.57 1.43 -7.14
C SER A 58 -8.78 2.14 -7.74
N TRP A 59 -8.90 2.07 -9.08
CA TRP A 59 -9.94 2.72 -9.88
C TRP A 59 -11.39 2.42 -9.43
N ASN A 60 -11.61 1.31 -8.73
CA ASN A 60 -12.92 0.86 -8.24
C ASN A 60 -13.15 1.10 -6.73
N TYR A 61 -12.30 1.88 -6.05
CA TYR A 61 -12.46 2.22 -4.64
C TYR A 61 -12.70 3.72 -4.44
N ASN A 62 -13.31 4.06 -3.30
CA ASN A 62 -13.62 5.43 -2.95
C ASN A 62 -12.38 6.24 -2.52
N VAL A 63 -12.56 7.56 -2.40
CA VAL A 63 -11.50 8.51 -2.03
C VAL A 63 -10.87 8.26 -0.65
N VAL A 64 -11.58 7.60 0.27
CA VAL A 64 -11.05 7.27 1.61
C VAL A 64 -9.95 6.22 1.52
N SER A 65 -10.03 5.34 0.53
CA SER A 65 -9.01 4.34 0.22
C SER A 65 -7.77 4.91 -0.46
N LEU A 66 -7.88 6.09 -1.08
CA LEU A 66 -6.77 6.79 -1.74
C LEU A 66 -5.87 7.54 -0.75
N ARG A 67 -6.21 7.55 0.54
CA ARG A 67 -5.38 8.21 1.56
C ARG A 67 -4.03 7.52 1.70
N ASN A 68 -2.97 8.31 1.70
CA ASN A 68 -1.59 7.83 1.81
C ASN A 68 -1.31 6.98 3.06
N ALA A 69 -2.08 7.12 4.14
CA ALA A 69 -1.92 6.30 5.34
C ALA A 69 -2.80 5.02 5.35
N LYS A 70 -3.74 4.87 4.41
CA LYS A 70 -4.64 3.70 4.39
C LYS A 70 -3.86 2.43 4.06
N ARG A 71 -4.01 1.44 4.93
CA ARG A 71 -3.53 0.06 4.75
C ARG A 71 -4.75 -0.81 4.52
N PHE A 72 -4.79 -1.51 3.40
CA PHE A 72 -5.89 -2.43 3.10
C PHE A 72 -5.40 -3.88 3.25
N PRO A 73 -6.11 -4.73 4.03
CA PRO A 73 -5.76 -6.14 4.16
C PRO A 73 -6.18 -6.90 2.90
N GLY A 74 -5.21 -7.41 2.14
CA GLY A 74 -5.43 -8.29 1.01
C GLY A 74 -5.05 -9.73 1.33
N SER A 75 -5.94 -10.68 1.05
CA SER A 75 -5.58 -12.10 1.08
C SER A 75 -4.53 -12.38 0.00
N ALA A 76 -3.37 -12.94 0.41
CA ALA A 76 -2.28 -13.28 -0.51
C ALA A 76 -2.63 -14.39 -1.51
N ALA A 77 -3.68 -15.19 -1.23
CA ALA A 77 -4.16 -16.24 -2.11
C ALA A 77 -5.19 -15.76 -3.14
N ALA A 78 -5.67 -14.52 -3.03
CA ALA A 78 -6.70 -13.97 -3.90
C ALA A 78 -6.11 -13.18 -5.07
N TYR A 79 -6.73 -13.31 -6.24
CA TYR A 79 -6.43 -12.50 -7.42
C TYR A 79 -7.37 -11.31 -7.48
N TRP A 80 -6.80 -10.10 -7.54
CA TRP A 80 -7.57 -8.85 -7.50
C TRP A 80 -7.36 -8.07 -8.79
N LEU A 81 -8.44 -7.82 -9.54
CA LEU A 81 -8.40 -7.03 -10.79
C LEU A 81 -7.90 -5.59 -10.59
N GLY A 82 -8.02 -5.07 -9.36
CA GLY A 82 -7.54 -3.76 -8.97
C GLY A 82 -6.20 -3.78 -8.23
N ALA A 83 -5.47 -4.90 -8.17
CA ALA A 83 -4.15 -4.95 -7.54
C ALA A 83 -3.05 -5.20 -8.58
N GLY A 84 -1.92 -4.53 -8.38
CA GLY A 84 -0.70 -4.63 -9.16
C GLY A 84 0.53 -4.64 -8.27
N ILE A 85 1.67 -4.34 -8.87
CA ILE A 85 2.97 -4.34 -8.21
C ILE A 85 3.78 -3.10 -8.60
N ARG A 86 4.63 -2.66 -7.67
CA ARG A 86 5.71 -1.70 -7.92
C ARG A 86 6.99 -2.27 -7.37
N CYS A 87 8.02 -2.36 -8.20
CA CYS A 87 9.33 -2.85 -7.76
C CYS A 87 10.04 -1.79 -6.94
N ALA A 88 10.75 -2.23 -5.90
CA ALA A 88 11.72 -1.43 -5.16
C ALA A 88 13.12 -2.04 -5.36
N ARG A 89 14.16 -1.20 -5.28
CA ARG A 89 15.55 -1.60 -5.39
C ARG A 89 16.38 -0.78 -4.40
N ASN A 90 17.34 -1.44 -3.75
CA ASN A 90 18.38 -0.80 -2.93
C ASN A 90 19.56 -0.34 -3.77
#